data_AF-A0A8D8Y4U8-F1
#
_entry.id   AF-A0A8D8Y4U8-F1
#
_cell.length_a   1.000
_cell.length_b   1.000
_cell.length_c   1.000
_cell.angle_alpha   90.00
_cell.angle_beta   90.00
_cell.angle_gamma   90.00
#
_symmetry.space_group_name_H-M   'P 1'
#
loop_
_entity.id
_entity.type
_entity.pdbx_description
1 polymer ?
#
loop_
_entity_poly.entity_id
_entity_poly.type
_entity_poly.pdbx_seq_one_letter_code
_entity_poly.pdbx_strand_id
1 'polypeptide(L)'
;MDYIRDFDIKLDKEMYYAGETLGGHVILDTTENFKLRAVRLILRGKAHAEWKVLISGDRQTVKDDQYFIDDRACIFGKEKHDGPIPVLPRGLHTFPFKFQLPESSLPCSFESKPGYIRYYIKVTLDIPYASPPQGMKYFTIIGPHIDCMDEQYLKPLVGHDKKTTCCLWCEKGPLVITSVLERTAYVCGESIKLRTEIDNQGQDNVRLTVKLIQYVEYFIERGVLGVGKHTLLSIFNLILFRSTWSISLSGAYLEWERRYLTSY
;
A
#
# COMPACT_ATOMS: atom_id res chain seq x y z
N MET A 1 6.24 14.48 31.61
CA MET A 1 5.35 15.56 31.10
C MET A 1 4.11 15.50 31.96
N ASP A 2 4.13 16.22 33.08
CA ASP A 2 3.44 15.69 34.26
C ASP A 2 2.02 16.25 34.43
N TYR A 3 1.62 17.14 33.52
CA TYR A 3 0.32 17.81 33.47
C TYR A 3 -0.64 17.28 32.37
N ILE A 4 -0.18 16.34 31.52
CA ILE A 4 -1.01 15.65 30.51
C ILE A 4 -1.19 14.21 30.99
N ARG A 5 -2.42 13.79 31.28
CA ARG A 5 -2.73 12.41 31.68
C ARG A 5 -2.91 11.51 30.46
N ASP A 6 -3.67 11.98 29.48
CA ASP A 6 -4.01 11.23 28.27
C ASP A 6 -4.01 12.14 27.04
N PHE A 7 -3.63 11.58 25.90
CA PHE A 7 -3.54 12.28 24.62
C PHE A 7 -3.75 11.28 23.47
N ASP A 8 -4.95 11.28 22.91
CA ASP A 8 -5.41 10.30 21.93
C ASP A 8 -6.03 10.99 20.69
N ILE A 9 -6.07 10.25 19.58
CA ILE A 9 -6.55 10.69 18.28
C ILE A 9 -7.56 9.66 17.77
N LYS A 10 -8.84 10.00 17.85
CA LYS A 10 -9.93 9.15 17.37
C LYS A 10 -10.39 9.61 16.00
N LEU A 11 -10.46 8.68 15.06
CA LEU A 11 -11.01 8.90 13.73
C LEU A 11 -12.42 8.33 13.68
N ASP A 12 -13.29 8.92 12.87
CA ASP A 12 -14.68 8.48 12.74
C ASP A 12 -14.79 7.13 11.98
N LYS A 13 -13.82 6.87 11.07
CA LYS A 13 -13.55 5.57 10.41
C LYS A 13 -12.06 5.25 10.46
N GLU A 14 -11.70 3.98 10.26
CA GLU A 14 -10.31 3.54 10.07
C GLU A 14 -9.90 3.40 8.58
N MET A 15 -10.89 3.28 7.70
CA MET A 15 -10.74 3.10 6.25
C MET A 15 -11.50 4.19 5.49
N TYR A 16 -10.90 4.71 4.43
CA TYR A 16 -11.43 5.79 3.60
C TYR A 16 -11.15 5.54 2.11
N TYR A 17 -11.95 6.15 1.25
CA TYR A 17 -11.70 6.26 -0.19
C TYR A 17 -11.21 7.66 -0.58
N ALA A 18 -10.66 7.81 -1.79
CA ALA A 18 -10.38 9.12 -2.37
C ALA A 18 -11.67 9.98 -2.45
N GLY A 19 -11.55 11.29 -2.22
CA GLY A 19 -12.69 12.20 -2.13
C GLY A 19 -13.55 12.12 -0.86
N GLU A 20 -13.32 11.19 0.08
CA GLU A 20 -14.05 11.18 1.35
C GLU A 20 -13.55 12.26 2.33
N THR A 21 -14.44 12.70 3.23
CA THR A 21 -14.06 13.58 4.35
C THR A 21 -13.51 12.75 5.51
N LEU A 22 -12.24 12.99 5.85
CA LEU A 22 -11.55 12.44 7.02
C LEU A 22 -11.96 13.22 8.27
N GLY A 23 -12.90 12.65 9.04
CA GLY A 23 -13.40 13.21 10.31
C GLY A 23 -12.75 12.58 11.53
N GLY A 24 -12.62 13.35 12.62
CA GLY A 24 -12.12 12.84 13.88
C GLY A 24 -12.04 13.88 15.00
N HIS A 25 -11.50 13.44 16.13
CA HIS A 25 -11.44 14.17 17.39
C HIS A 25 -10.07 13.95 18.05
N VAL A 26 -9.39 15.05 18.42
CA VAL A 26 -8.23 15.00 19.32
C VAL A 26 -8.72 15.07 20.75
N ILE A 27 -8.32 14.12 21.58
CA ILE A 27 -8.67 14.05 23.00
C ILE A 27 -7.42 14.39 23.83
N LEU A 28 -7.59 15.24 24.83
CA LEU A 28 -6.52 15.69 25.72
C LEU A 28 -7.05 15.80 27.15
N ASP A 29 -6.61 14.92 28.05
CA ASP A 29 -6.92 14.99 29.48
C ASP A 29 -5.76 15.63 30.24
N THR A 30 -6.07 16.68 31.00
CA THR A 30 -5.08 17.56 31.65
C THR A 30 -5.29 17.56 33.16
N THR A 31 -4.24 17.30 33.93
CA THR A 31 -4.36 17.28 35.41
C THR A 31 -4.35 18.69 36.00
N GLU A 32 -3.71 19.64 35.32
CA GLU A 32 -3.52 21.02 35.75
C GLU A 32 -3.83 22.02 34.63
N ASN A 33 -4.08 23.28 35.01
CA ASN A 33 -4.25 24.37 34.07
C ASN A 33 -2.88 24.73 33.46
N PHE A 34 -2.71 24.62 32.13
CA PHE A 34 -1.45 24.96 31.47
C PHE A 34 -1.65 25.84 30.24
N LYS A 35 -0.57 26.50 29.79
CA LYS A 35 -0.61 27.39 28.61
C LYS A 35 -0.46 26.56 27.34
N LEU A 36 -1.37 26.75 26.39
CA LEU A 36 -1.34 26.06 25.09
C LEU A 36 -1.52 27.10 23.98
N ARG A 37 -0.52 27.27 23.11
CA ARG A 37 -0.56 28.27 22.03
C ARG A 37 -1.46 27.83 20.89
N ALA A 38 -1.35 26.57 20.49
CA ALA A 38 -2.08 25.98 19.39
C ALA A 38 -2.15 24.45 19.46
N VAL A 39 -3.17 23.86 18.85
CA VAL A 39 -3.20 22.44 18.45
C VAL A 39 -3.13 22.39 16.94
N ARG A 40 -1.99 21.90 16.42
CA ARG A 40 -1.69 21.84 15.00
C ARG A 40 -1.88 20.41 14.50
N LEU A 41 -2.54 20.27 13.36
CA LEU A 41 -2.74 19.02 12.63
C LEU A 41 -1.94 19.05 11.33
N ILE A 42 -1.38 17.90 10.97
CA ILE A 42 -0.77 17.66 9.66
C ILE A 42 -1.30 16.32 9.15
N LEU A 43 -2.09 16.35 8.08
CA LEU A 43 -2.52 15.17 7.34
C LEU A 43 -1.46 14.88 6.27
N ARG A 44 -0.90 13.66 6.26
CA ARG A 44 0.09 13.22 5.27
C ARG A 44 -0.24 11.89 4.66
N GLY A 45 -0.07 11.81 3.35
CA GLY A 45 0.03 10.58 2.57
C GLY A 45 1.43 10.48 2.00
N LYS A 46 2.15 9.40 2.31
CA LYS A 46 3.57 9.23 1.93
C LYS A 46 3.83 7.85 1.33
N ALA A 47 4.40 7.81 0.13
CA ALA A 47 5.16 6.67 -0.37
C ALA A 47 6.62 6.77 0.09
N HIS A 48 7.16 5.64 0.50
CA HIS A 48 8.57 5.47 0.86
C HIS A 48 9.11 4.23 0.15
N ALA A 49 10.30 4.32 -0.43
CA ALA A 49 11.00 3.17 -0.96
C ALA A 49 12.49 3.20 -0.57
N GLU A 50 13.02 2.09 -0.06
CA GLU A 50 14.40 1.94 0.43
C GLU A 50 15.10 0.72 -0.20
N TRP A 51 16.26 0.97 -0.79
CA TRP A 51 16.94 0.04 -1.69
C TRP A 51 18.43 -0.01 -1.35
N LYS A 52 18.97 -1.20 -1.13
CA LYS A 52 20.42 -1.38 -0.90
C LYS A 52 21.09 -1.75 -2.21
N VAL A 53 21.87 -0.82 -2.76
CA VAL A 53 22.58 -0.95 -4.04
C VAL A 53 24.07 -1.08 -3.76
N LEU A 54 24.74 -2.01 -4.45
CA LEU A 54 26.20 -2.06 -4.43
C LEU A 54 26.71 -1.20 -5.61
N ILE A 55 27.44 -0.13 -5.33
CA ILE A 55 28.03 0.76 -6.34
C ILE A 55 29.54 0.78 -6.11
N SER A 56 30.31 0.38 -7.12
CA SER A 56 31.79 0.34 -7.08
C SER A 56 32.37 -0.42 -5.86
N GLY A 57 31.68 -1.46 -5.40
CA GLY A 57 32.08 -2.27 -4.24
C GLY A 57 31.59 -1.76 -2.88
N ASP A 58 31.09 -0.53 -2.80
CA ASP A 58 30.49 0.04 -1.58
C ASP A 58 28.97 -0.18 -1.53
N ARG A 59 28.42 -0.30 -0.33
CA ARG A 59 27.02 -0.68 -0.09
C ARG A 59 26.17 0.53 0.29
N GLN A 60 25.73 1.24 -0.74
CA GLN A 60 24.90 2.43 -0.59
C GLN A 60 23.42 2.07 -0.39
N THR A 61 22.69 2.95 0.30
CA THR A 61 21.24 2.82 0.50
C THR A 61 20.55 4.00 -0.16
N VAL A 62 19.85 3.74 -1.26
CA VAL A 62 19.02 4.71 -1.97
C VAL A 62 17.65 4.75 -1.29
N LYS A 63 17.14 5.95 -1.00
CA LYS A 63 15.82 6.16 -0.42
C LYS A 63 15.09 7.23 -1.22
N ASP A 64 13.82 6.98 -1.53
CA ASP A 64 12.94 7.98 -2.13
C ASP A 64 11.66 8.13 -1.29
N ASP A 65 11.20 9.38 -1.21
CA ASP A 65 10.13 9.84 -0.30
C ASP A 65 9.19 10.76 -1.09
N GLN A 66 8.06 10.22 -1.54
CA GLN A 66 7.05 10.97 -2.28
C GLN A 66 5.84 11.26 -1.38
N TYR A 67 5.37 12.50 -1.39
CA TYR A 67 4.20 12.93 -0.62
C TYR A 67 3.03 13.19 -1.56
N PHE A 68 1.89 12.55 -1.30
CA PHE A 68 0.64 12.73 -2.05
C PHE A 68 -0.29 13.76 -1.38
N ILE A 69 -0.15 13.93 -0.06
CA ILE A 69 -0.91 14.88 0.75
C ILE A 69 0.06 15.48 1.80
N ASP A 70 0.01 16.80 2.01
CA ASP A 70 0.66 17.52 3.13
C ASP A 70 -0.24 18.68 3.61
N ASP A 71 -1.47 18.32 3.99
CA ASP A 71 -2.48 19.26 4.44
C ASP A 71 -2.25 19.64 5.91
N ARG A 72 -2.50 20.90 6.25
CA ARG A 72 -2.22 21.44 7.59
C ARG A 72 -3.42 22.23 8.10
N ALA A 73 -3.75 22.05 9.37
CA ALA A 73 -4.82 22.78 10.04
C ALA A 73 -4.43 23.17 11.46
N CYS A 74 -5.07 24.21 11.99
CA CYS A 74 -4.92 24.66 13.36
C CYS A 74 -6.31 24.64 14.02
N ILE A 75 -6.56 23.68 14.91
CA ILE A 75 -7.91 23.43 15.47
C ILE A 75 -8.15 24.10 16.82
N PHE A 76 -7.10 24.62 17.42
CA PHE A 76 -7.14 25.43 18.63
C PHE A 76 -6.02 26.47 18.58
N GLY A 77 -6.25 27.65 19.16
CA GLY A 77 -5.29 28.75 19.14
C GLY A 77 -5.21 29.50 17.82
N LYS A 78 -4.10 30.20 17.58
CA LYS A 78 -3.81 30.95 16.33
C LYS A 78 -2.45 30.55 15.77
N GLU A 79 -2.33 30.44 14.45
CA GLU A 79 -1.05 30.11 13.81
C GLU A 79 0.04 31.17 14.04
N LYS A 80 -0.36 32.45 14.01
CA LYS A 80 0.45 33.62 14.37
C LYS A 80 -0.05 34.17 15.70
N HIS A 81 0.85 34.27 16.67
CA HIS A 81 0.49 34.55 18.05
C HIS A 81 0.81 35.99 18.45
N ASP A 82 -0.16 36.88 18.27
CA ASP A 82 -0.03 38.34 18.43
C ASP A 82 -0.87 38.86 19.62
N GLY A 83 -0.81 38.17 20.76
CA GLY A 83 -1.65 38.42 21.93
C GLY A 83 -1.27 37.58 23.16
N PRO A 84 -2.13 37.50 24.20
CA PRO A 84 -1.88 36.65 25.37
C PRO A 84 -2.07 35.16 25.06
N ILE A 85 -1.22 34.30 25.66
CA ILE A 85 -1.27 32.85 25.44
C ILE A 85 -2.51 32.24 26.12
N PRO A 86 -3.34 31.45 25.42
CA PRO A 86 -4.48 30.77 26.03
C PRO A 86 -4.03 29.83 27.16
N VAL A 87 -4.79 29.84 28.26
CA VAL A 87 -4.67 28.84 29.32
C VAL A 87 -5.77 27.82 29.11
N LEU A 88 -5.39 26.56 28.89
CA LEU A 88 -6.31 25.44 28.86
C LEU A 88 -6.55 25.00 30.32
N PRO A 89 -7.79 24.96 30.81
CA PRO A 89 -8.06 24.53 32.18
C PRO A 89 -7.86 23.02 32.33
N ARG A 90 -7.74 22.53 33.57
CA ARG A 90 -7.69 21.11 33.88
C ARG A 90 -8.96 20.36 33.44
N GLY A 91 -8.82 19.11 33.00
CA GLY A 91 -9.89 18.20 32.63
C GLY A 91 -9.80 17.69 31.20
N LEU A 92 -10.87 17.07 30.75
CA LEU A 92 -10.97 16.44 29.43
C LEU A 92 -11.37 17.46 28.35
N HIS A 93 -10.51 17.64 27.37
CA HIS A 93 -10.76 18.47 26.19
C HIS A 93 -10.91 17.62 24.95
N THR A 94 -11.80 18.03 24.05
CA THR A 94 -12.04 17.36 22.77
C THR A 94 -12.08 18.40 21.66
N PHE A 95 -11.16 18.27 20.70
CA PHE A 95 -11.04 19.17 19.56
C PHE A 95 -11.43 18.42 18.28
N PRO A 96 -12.61 18.68 17.70
CA PRO A 96 -13.03 18.04 16.46
C PRO A 96 -12.22 18.60 15.28
N PHE A 97 -12.02 17.77 14.27
CA PHE A 97 -11.36 18.15 13.02
C PHE A 97 -11.98 17.45 11.82
N LYS A 98 -11.80 18.07 10.65
CA LYS A 98 -12.18 17.51 9.36
C LYS A 98 -11.13 17.90 8.32
N PHE A 99 -10.73 16.95 7.50
CA PHE A 99 -9.96 17.17 6.27
C PHE A 99 -10.74 16.60 5.09
N GLN A 100 -10.64 17.23 3.94
CA GLN A 100 -11.18 16.67 2.70
C GLN A 100 -10.05 15.92 2.00
N LEU A 101 -10.19 14.61 1.78
CA LEU A 101 -9.22 13.87 0.98
C LEU A 101 -9.33 14.33 -0.48
N PRO A 102 -8.21 14.49 -1.21
CA PRO A 102 -8.25 14.80 -2.63
C PRO A 102 -9.13 13.83 -3.41
N GLU A 103 -9.91 14.36 -4.37
CA GLU A 103 -10.72 13.59 -5.32
C GLU A 103 -9.88 12.92 -6.41
N SER A 104 -8.62 13.30 -6.56
CA SER A 104 -7.67 12.63 -7.44
C SER A 104 -7.39 11.20 -6.96
N SER A 105 -6.92 10.34 -7.86
CA SER A 105 -6.59 8.94 -7.58
C SER A 105 -5.43 8.82 -6.58
N LEU A 106 -5.75 8.86 -5.29
CA LEU A 106 -4.80 8.57 -4.21
C LEU A 106 -4.37 7.09 -4.29
N PRO A 107 -3.07 6.78 -4.24
CA PRO A 107 -2.63 5.39 -4.27
C PRO A 107 -3.10 4.66 -3.01
N CYS A 108 -3.57 3.42 -3.17
CA CYS A 108 -3.97 2.57 -2.06
C CYS A 108 -2.83 2.41 -1.03
N SER A 109 -3.18 2.24 0.25
CA SER A 109 -2.17 2.05 1.29
C SER A 109 -1.54 0.66 1.14
N PHE A 110 -0.22 0.58 1.32
CA PHE A 110 0.55 -0.59 0.91
C PHE A 110 1.73 -0.82 1.85
N GLU A 111 2.04 -2.08 2.15
CA GLU A 111 3.14 -2.49 3.01
C GLU A 111 4.01 -3.56 2.34
N SER A 112 5.32 -3.36 2.31
CA SER A 112 6.28 -4.34 1.82
C SER A 112 7.67 -4.17 2.46
N LYS A 113 8.58 -5.09 2.15
CA LYS A 113 9.97 -5.01 2.62
C LYS A 113 10.78 -3.84 2.01
N PRO A 114 10.74 -3.58 0.69
CA PRO A 114 11.44 -2.45 0.09
C PRO A 114 10.69 -1.10 0.14
N GLY A 115 9.41 -1.05 0.55
CA GLY A 115 8.68 0.21 0.59
C GLY A 115 7.27 0.12 1.18
N TYR A 116 6.66 1.27 1.41
CA TYR A 116 5.29 1.38 1.92
C TYR A 116 4.60 2.64 1.43
N ILE A 117 3.27 2.63 1.41
CA ILE A 117 2.39 3.79 1.21
C ILE A 117 1.52 3.91 2.46
N ARG A 118 1.76 4.96 3.25
CA ARG A 118 1.09 5.18 4.55
C ARG A 118 0.43 6.54 4.61
N TYR A 119 -0.78 6.55 5.17
CA TYR A 119 -1.52 7.76 5.48
C TYR A 119 -1.65 7.93 7.00
N TYR A 120 -1.46 9.15 7.48
CA TYR A 120 -1.55 9.46 8.90
C TYR A 120 -1.96 10.91 9.15
N ILE A 121 -2.61 11.12 10.29
CA ILE A 121 -2.74 12.45 10.90
C ILE A 121 -1.71 12.54 12.01
N LYS A 122 -0.92 13.62 11.99
CA LYS A 122 -0.01 14.01 13.06
C LYS A 122 -0.59 15.22 13.80
N VAL A 123 -0.79 15.06 15.10
CA VAL A 123 -1.16 16.15 16.02
C VAL A 123 0.10 16.67 16.70
N THR A 124 0.22 17.98 16.87
CA THR A 124 1.30 18.65 17.61
C THR A 124 0.72 19.70 18.54
N LEU A 125 1.01 19.58 19.84
CA LEU A 125 0.60 20.53 20.87
C LEU A 125 1.70 21.60 21.03
N ASP A 126 1.40 22.85 20.65
CA ASP A 126 2.35 23.98 20.72
C ASP A 126 2.35 24.58 22.14
N ILE A 127 3.22 24.04 23.00
CA ILE A 127 3.34 24.43 24.41
C ILE A 127 4.51 25.44 24.55
N PRO A 128 4.29 26.61 25.17
CA PRO A 128 5.35 27.60 25.33
C PRO A 128 6.44 27.10 26.29
N TYR A 129 7.70 27.31 25.92
CA TYR A 129 8.89 26.94 26.71
C TYR A 129 9.05 25.44 27.00
N ALA A 130 8.32 24.57 26.31
CA ALA A 130 8.44 23.12 26.40
C ALA A 130 8.58 22.50 25.00
N SER A 131 9.16 21.30 24.91
CA SER A 131 9.12 20.50 23.67
C SER A 131 7.67 20.15 23.34
N PRO A 132 7.18 20.38 22.11
CA PRO A 132 5.79 20.16 21.78
C PRO A 132 5.46 18.65 21.75
N PRO A 133 4.49 18.14 22.56
CA PRO A 133 4.00 16.78 22.44
C PRO A 133 3.46 16.50 21.04
N GLN A 134 3.71 15.30 20.53
CA GLN A 134 3.30 14.87 19.19
C GLN A 134 2.64 13.49 19.23
N GLY A 135 1.53 13.35 18.54
CA GLY A 135 0.76 12.12 18.40
C GLY A 135 0.54 11.81 16.92
N MET A 136 0.49 10.53 16.56
CA MET A 136 0.28 10.10 15.18
C MET A 136 -0.73 8.96 15.12
N LYS A 137 -1.76 9.10 14.28
CA LYS A 137 -2.75 8.06 14.01
C LYS A 137 -2.71 7.73 12.53
N TYR A 138 -2.42 6.47 12.23
CA TYR A 138 -2.47 5.93 10.88
C TYR A 138 -3.91 5.55 10.51
N PHE A 139 -4.21 5.62 9.21
CA PHE A 139 -5.47 5.14 8.64
C PHE A 139 -5.22 4.55 7.25
N THR A 140 -6.17 3.78 6.77
CA THR A 140 -6.11 3.12 5.48
C THR A 140 -6.90 3.89 4.43
N ILE A 141 -6.24 4.26 3.33
CA ILE A 141 -6.90 4.55 2.06
C ILE A 141 -7.02 3.26 1.25
N ILE A 142 -8.26 2.93 0.90
CA ILE A 142 -8.63 1.93 -0.11
C ILE A 142 -8.54 2.63 -1.48
N GLY A 143 -8.08 1.92 -2.51
CA GLY A 143 -7.98 2.49 -3.86
C GLY A 143 -9.34 2.62 -4.55
N PRO A 144 -9.37 2.63 -5.89
CA PRO A 144 -10.59 2.89 -6.64
C PRO A 144 -11.69 1.88 -6.31
N HIS A 145 -12.95 2.31 -6.37
CA HIS A 145 -14.09 1.42 -6.13
C HIS A 145 -14.31 0.48 -7.32
N ILE A 146 -13.52 -0.61 -7.38
CA ILE A 146 -13.66 -1.67 -8.38
C ILE A 146 -14.84 -2.56 -8.02
N ASP A 147 -15.91 -2.52 -8.82
CA ASP A 147 -16.98 -3.52 -8.73
C ASP A 147 -16.55 -4.82 -9.41
N CYS A 148 -16.39 -5.88 -8.62
CA CYS A 148 -16.02 -7.21 -9.12
C CYS A 148 -17.15 -7.92 -9.92
N MET A 149 -18.35 -7.32 -9.98
CA MET A 149 -19.51 -7.80 -10.74
C MET A 149 -19.72 -7.08 -12.07
N ASP A 150 -18.86 -6.12 -12.43
CA ASP A 150 -18.88 -5.47 -13.74
C ASP A 150 -18.65 -6.52 -14.86
N GLU A 151 -19.45 -6.43 -15.93
CA GLU A 151 -19.43 -7.33 -17.09
C GLU A 151 -18.03 -7.46 -17.72
N GLN A 152 -17.18 -6.45 -17.59
CA GLN A 152 -15.79 -6.53 -18.08
C GLN A 152 -14.99 -7.61 -17.35
N TYR A 153 -15.25 -7.85 -16.06
CA TYR A 153 -14.52 -8.81 -15.24
C TYR A 153 -15.14 -10.21 -15.23
N LEU A 154 -16.44 -10.33 -15.52
CA LEU A 154 -17.18 -11.61 -15.56
C LEU A 154 -16.83 -12.48 -16.79
N LYS A 155 -15.90 -12.05 -17.64
CA LYS A 155 -15.45 -12.78 -18.84
C LYS A 155 -14.43 -13.87 -18.46
N PRO A 156 -14.53 -15.08 -19.03
CA PRO A 156 -13.59 -16.15 -18.73
C PRO A 156 -12.21 -15.84 -19.28
N LEU A 157 -11.18 -16.12 -18.48
CA LEU A 157 -9.78 -15.96 -18.88
C LEU A 157 -9.17 -17.31 -19.22
N VAL A 158 -8.72 -17.47 -20.47
CA VAL A 158 -8.09 -18.69 -20.97
C VAL A 158 -6.58 -18.47 -21.12
N GLY A 159 -5.78 -19.31 -20.47
CA GLY A 159 -4.35 -19.43 -20.68
C GLY A 159 -4.02 -20.76 -21.35
N HIS A 160 -3.16 -20.75 -22.37
CA HIS A 160 -2.70 -21.94 -23.07
C HIS A 160 -1.16 -21.90 -23.18
N ASP A 161 -0.50 -22.97 -22.75
CA ASP A 161 0.96 -23.14 -22.86
C ASP A 161 1.32 -24.49 -23.48
N LYS A 162 2.45 -24.54 -24.19
CA LYS A 162 2.97 -25.75 -24.86
C LYS A 162 4.48 -25.84 -24.69
N LYS A 163 4.93 -26.88 -23.99
CA LYS A 163 6.35 -27.19 -23.74
C LYS A 163 6.77 -28.44 -24.51
N THR A 164 7.76 -28.32 -25.38
CA THR A 164 8.39 -29.45 -26.08
C THR A 164 9.78 -29.69 -25.51
N THR A 165 10.02 -30.83 -24.86
CA THR A 165 11.32 -31.16 -24.25
C THR A 165 12.18 -31.95 -25.24
N CYS A 166 12.87 -31.24 -26.15
CA CYS A 166 13.69 -31.86 -27.20
C CYS A 166 15.18 -31.53 -27.02
N CYS A 167 16.03 -32.54 -27.16
CA CYS A 167 17.42 -32.42 -27.61
C CYS A 167 17.55 -33.15 -28.95
N LEU A 168 18.58 -32.81 -29.74
CA LEU A 168 18.76 -33.12 -31.18
C LEU A 168 18.54 -34.58 -31.66
N TRP A 169 18.32 -35.54 -30.75
CA TRP A 169 18.21 -36.98 -31.03
C TRP A 169 17.04 -37.66 -30.28
N CYS A 170 16.01 -36.92 -29.85
CA CYS A 170 14.91 -37.46 -29.03
C CYS A 170 13.51 -37.05 -29.49
N GLU A 171 12.69 -38.04 -29.87
CA GLU A 171 11.26 -37.89 -30.22
C GLU A 171 10.37 -37.83 -28.97
N LYS A 172 10.51 -36.79 -28.14
CA LYS A 172 9.56 -36.54 -27.04
C LYS A 172 8.37 -35.72 -27.53
N GLY A 173 7.16 -36.25 -27.33
CA GLY A 173 5.92 -35.52 -27.60
C GLY A 173 5.73 -34.30 -26.68
N PRO A 174 4.92 -33.31 -27.10
CA PRO A 174 4.72 -32.08 -26.35
C PRO A 174 3.86 -32.28 -25.09
N LEU A 175 4.08 -31.44 -24.10
CA LEU A 175 3.15 -31.18 -23.00
C LEU A 175 2.35 -29.92 -23.34
N VAL A 176 1.03 -30.04 -23.47
CA VAL A 176 0.11 -28.91 -23.70
C VAL A 176 -0.79 -28.76 -22.49
N ILE A 177 -0.95 -27.53 -21.99
CA ILE A 177 -1.82 -27.24 -20.86
C ILE A 177 -2.71 -26.04 -21.18
N THR A 178 -4.01 -26.25 -21.07
CA THR A 178 -5.04 -25.20 -21.19
C THR A 178 -5.67 -25.00 -19.83
N SER A 179 -5.74 -23.76 -19.36
CA SER A 179 -6.36 -23.39 -18.09
C SER A 179 -7.39 -22.29 -18.29
N VAL A 180 -8.54 -22.44 -17.65
CA VAL A 180 -9.69 -21.53 -17.76
C VAL A 180 -10.11 -21.08 -16.37
N LEU A 181 -10.15 -19.78 -16.16
CA LEU A 181 -10.83 -19.13 -15.04
C LEU A 181 -12.22 -18.68 -15.51
N GLU A 182 -13.23 -18.82 -14.66
CA GLU A 182 -14.61 -18.40 -14.97
C GLU A 182 -14.73 -16.88 -15.14
N ARG A 183 -13.91 -16.12 -14.40
CA ARG A 183 -13.86 -14.65 -14.39
C ARG A 183 -12.49 -14.13 -13.94
N THR A 184 -12.26 -12.83 -14.08
CA THR A 184 -10.99 -12.18 -13.70
C THR A 184 -10.99 -11.56 -12.31
N ALA A 185 -11.99 -10.75 -11.94
CA ALA A 185 -12.05 -10.13 -10.60
C ALA A 185 -12.62 -11.08 -9.52
N TYR A 186 -12.09 -10.97 -8.30
CA TYR A 186 -12.52 -11.74 -7.12
C TYR A 186 -12.39 -10.89 -5.85
N VAL A 187 -13.27 -11.11 -4.86
CA VAL A 187 -13.12 -10.49 -3.54
C VAL A 187 -12.27 -11.37 -2.61
N CYS A 188 -11.49 -10.77 -1.71
CA CYS A 188 -10.69 -11.58 -0.78
C CYS A 188 -11.57 -12.37 0.20
N GLY A 189 -11.16 -13.61 0.46
CA GLY A 189 -11.96 -14.62 1.17
C GLY A 189 -12.74 -15.55 0.23
N GLU A 190 -12.89 -15.18 -1.04
CA GLU A 190 -13.55 -16.03 -2.03
C GLU A 190 -12.65 -17.12 -2.60
N SER A 191 -13.25 -18.23 -3.04
CA SER A 191 -12.54 -19.34 -3.68
C SER A 191 -12.47 -19.16 -5.20
N ILE A 192 -11.25 -19.13 -5.74
CA ILE A 192 -11.01 -19.03 -7.19
C ILE A 192 -11.17 -20.42 -7.82
N LYS A 193 -12.09 -20.57 -8.78
CA LYS A 193 -12.27 -21.81 -9.56
C LYS A 193 -11.39 -21.79 -10.82
N LEU A 194 -10.41 -22.69 -10.86
CA LEU A 194 -9.54 -22.92 -12.02
C LEU A 194 -9.84 -24.30 -12.62
N ARG A 195 -10.25 -24.34 -13.88
CA ARG A 195 -10.33 -25.58 -14.67
C ARG A 195 -9.04 -25.71 -15.49
N THR A 196 -8.36 -26.86 -15.40
CA THR A 196 -7.13 -27.10 -16.16
C THR A 196 -7.22 -28.44 -16.88
N GLU A 197 -6.91 -28.43 -18.17
CA GLU A 197 -6.84 -29.57 -19.06
C GLU A 197 -5.36 -29.77 -19.46
N ILE A 198 -4.87 -30.99 -19.30
CA ILE A 198 -3.46 -31.35 -19.49
C ILE A 198 -3.39 -32.48 -20.52
N ASP A 199 -2.73 -32.21 -21.64
CA ASP A 199 -2.40 -33.20 -22.66
C ASP A 199 -0.89 -33.48 -22.60
N ASN A 200 -0.53 -34.65 -22.06
CA ASN A 200 0.86 -35.09 -21.92
C ASN A 200 1.16 -36.17 -22.97
N GLN A 201 1.67 -35.76 -24.12
CA GLN A 201 2.17 -36.66 -25.16
C GLN A 201 3.63 -37.12 -24.89
N GLY A 202 4.17 -36.77 -23.72
CA GLY A 202 5.50 -37.19 -23.27
C GLY A 202 5.46 -38.43 -22.37
N GLN A 203 6.64 -39.02 -22.14
CA GLN A 203 6.82 -40.17 -21.23
C GLN A 203 7.12 -39.76 -19.77
N ASP A 204 7.37 -38.47 -19.51
CA ASP A 204 7.74 -37.98 -18.19
C ASP A 204 6.49 -37.73 -17.32
N ASN A 205 6.59 -38.00 -16.00
CA ASN A 205 5.52 -37.71 -15.04
C ASN A 205 5.40 -36.19 -14.80
N VAL A 206 4.21 -35.64 -15.05
CA VAL A 206 3.91 -34.21 -14.88
C VAL A 206 3.18 -33.96 -13.56
N ARG A 207 3.51 -32.85 -12.88
CA ARG A 207 2.82 -32.37 -11.68
C ARG A 207 2.34 -30.94 -11.89
N LEU A 208 1.02 -30.72 -11.81
CA LEU A 208 0.44 -29.38 -11.78
C LEU A 208 0.79 -28.67 -10.45
N THR A 209 1.05 -27.37 -10.50
CA THR A 209 1.23 -26.53 -9.31
C THR A 209 0.65 -25.15 -9.60
N VAL A 210 -0.39 -24.78 -8.88
CA VAL A 210 -1.07 -23.49 -9.00
C VAL A 210 -0.52 -22.55 -7.93
N LYS A 211 -0.27 -21.28 -8.28
CA LYS A 211 0.22 -20.26 -7.35
C LYS A 211 -0.44 -18.92 -7.61
N LEU A 212 -0.92 -18.30 -6.53
CA LEU A 212 -1.20 -16.87 -6.45
C LEU A 212 -0.04 -16.22 -5.67
N ILE A 213 0.57 -15.15 -6.18
CA ILE A 213 1.32 -14.16 -5.39
C ILE A 213 0.76 -12.80 -5.84
N GLN A 214 1.52 -11.70 -5.88
CA GLN A 214 1.06 -10.45 -6.52
C GLN A 214 2.24 -9.61 -6.99
N TYR A 215 2.20 -9.19 -8.26
CA TYR A 215 3.08 -8.17 -8.84
C TYR A 215 2.93 -6.83 -8.11
N VAL A 216 4.03 -6.11 -7.94
CA VAL A 216 4.08 -4.69 -7.59
C VAL A 216 5.35 -4.12 -8.21
N GLU A 217 5.22 -2.95 -8.82
CA GLU A 217 6.34 -2.19 -9.37
C GLU A 217 6.63 -0.99 -8.46
N TYR A 218 7.90 -0.61 -8.37
CA TYR A 218 8.34 0.54 -7.59
C TYR A 218 9.10 1.48 -8.52
N PHE A 219 8.68 2.73 -8.57
CA PHE A 219 9.35 3.79 -9.32
C PHE A 219 10.17 4.63 -8.34
N ILE A 220 11.48 4.75 -8.58
CA ILE A 220 12.36 5.75 -7.94
C ILE A 220 12.71 6.77 -9.02
N GLU A 221 12.57 8.05 -8.72
CA GLU A 221 13.13 9.11 -9.57
C GLU A 221 14.51 9.55 -9.07
N ARG A 222 14.76 9.46 -7.76
CA ARG A 222 16.00 9.90 -7.11
C ARG A 222 17.04 8.79 -6.93
N GLY A 223 17.70 8.42 -8.02
CA GLY A 223 18.90 7.56 -7.94
C GLY A 223 19.51 7.18 -9.28
N VAL A 224 20.64 7.80 -9.62
CA VAL A 224 21.65 7.39 -10.63
C VAL A 224 21.13 6.53 -11.80
N LEU A 225 20.84 7.19 -12.93
CA LEU A 225 20.79 6.62 -14.29
C LEU A 225 20.16 5.23 -14.44
N GLY A 226 18.83 5.19 -14.58
CA GLY A 226 18.16 4.14 -15.37
C GLY A 226 18.11 2.73 -14.77
N VAL A 227 18.38 2.54 -13.47
CA VAL A 227 18.27 1.23 -12.82
C VAL A 227 16.81 0.92 -12.43
N GLY A 228 15.95 0.77 -13.44
CA GLY A 228 14.61 0.20 -13.27
C GLY A 228 14.71 -1.28 -12.88
N LYS A 229 14.55 -1.59 -11.59
CA LYS A 229 14.50 -2.97 -11.09
C LYS A 229 13.08 -3.40 -10.78
N HIS A 230 12.42 -3.99 -11.77
CA HIS A 230 11.15 -4.70 -11.60
C HIS A 230 11.35 -5.84 -10.57
N THR A 231 10.79 -5.67 -9.37
CA THR A 231 10.83 -6.71 -8.34
C THR A 231 9.63 -7.63 -8.51
N LEU A 232 9.81 -8.68 -9.34
CA LEU A 232 8.79 -9.69 -9.61
C LEU A 232 8.51 -10.57 -8.37
N LEU A 233 7.60 -10.12 -7.51
CA LEU A 233 6.58 -10.99 -6.89
C LEU A 233 5.45 -11.18 -7.93
N SER A 234 4.61 -12.24 -7.97
CA SER A 234 3.92 -12.61 -9.26
C SER A 234 2.42 -13.00 -9.24
N ILE A 235 1.60 -12.42 -10.12
CA ILE A 235 0.19 -12.81 -10.43
C ILE A 235 -0.10 -12.70 -11.94
N PHE A 236 0.01 -13.74 -12.78
CA PHE A 236 0.42 -15.13 -12.55
C PHE A 236 1.62 -15.47 -13.47
N ASN A 237 2.17 -16.68 -13.32
CA ASN A 237 2.82 -17.40 -14.41
C ASN A 237 2.59 -18.91 -14.17
N LEU A 238 2.20 -19.66 -15.20
CA LEU A 238 1.93 -21.09 -15.10
C LEU A 238 3.26 -21.89 -15.11
N ILE A 239 4.06 -21.76 -14.05
CA ILE A 239 5.43 -22.31 -14.01
C ILE A 239 5.42 -23.83 -13.81
N LEU A 240 5.48 -24.57 -14.91
CA LEU A 240 5.70 -26.02 -14.93
C LEU A 240 7.20 -26.37 -14.99
N PHE A 241 7.72 -26.65 -13.79
CA PHE A 241 8.98 -27.31 -13.42
C PHE A 241 10.31 -26.93 -14.14
N ARG A 242 11.26 -26.52 -13.27
CA ARG A 242 12.73 -26.50 -13.40
C ARG A 242 13.33 -26.82 -14.79
N SER A 243 13.65 -25.76 -15.52
CA SER A 243 15.04 -25.36 -15.77
C SER A 243 15.06 -23.88 -16.17
N THR A 244 16.24 -23.27 -16.21
CA THR A 244 16.44 -21.81 -16.24
C THR A 244 15.96 -21.14 -17.54
N TRP A 245 15.84 -19.80 -17.48
CA TRP A 245 15.63 -18.81 -18.57
C TRP A 245 14.18 -18.38 -18.83
N SER A 246 14.00 -17.06 -18.88
CA SER A 246 12.75 -16.35 -19.16
C SER A 246 12.92 -15.48 -20.41
N ILE A 247 11.96 -15.54 -21.33
CA ILE A 247 11.84 -14.59 -22.45
C ILE A 247 10.58 -13.76 -22.20
N SER A 248 10.71 -12.44 -22.19
CA SER A 248 9.57 -11.52 -22.09
C SER A 248 8.94 -11.29 -23.46
N LEU A 249 7.62 -11.40 -23.54
CA LEU A 249 6.83 -10.74 -24.57
C LEU A 249 6.09 -9.57 -23.92
N SER A 250 6.33 -8.37 -24.44
CA SER A 250 5.70 -7.13 -24.00
C SER A 250 4.30 -7.00 -24.58
N GLY A 251 3.31 -6.67 -23.76
CA GLY A 251 2.02 -6.17 -24.24
C GLY A 251 0.79 -6.75 -23.55
N ALA A 252 0.43 -6.18 -22.39
CA ALA A 252 -0.94 -5.92 -21.93
C ALA A 252 -0.87 -5.37 -20.49
N TYR A 253 -1.40 -4.16 -20.26
CA TYR A 253 -1.60 -3.66 -18.89
C TYR A 253 -2.73 -4.45 -18.22
N LEU A 254 -2.47 -4.96 -17.02
CA LEU A 254 -3.47 -5.52 -16.11
C LEU A 254 -3.14 -5.04 -14.69
N GLU A 255 -3.79 -3.97 -14.27
CA GLU A 255 -3.71 -3.50 -12.89
C GLU A 255 -4.32 -4.52 -11.93
N TRP A 256 -3.65 -4.77 -10.80
CA TRP A 256 -4.21 -5.54 -9.69
C TRP A 256 -3.91 -4.89 -8.35
N GLU A 257 -4.97 -4.36 -7.75
CA GLU A 257 -5.00 -3.75 -6.44
C GLU A 257 -4.73 -4.78 -5.32
N ARG A 258 -4.05 -4.39 -4.24
CA ARG A 258 -3.57 -5.31 -3.20
C ARG A 258 -4.35 -5.17 -1.90
N ARG A 259 -4.82 -6.28 -1.34
CA ARG A 259 -5.33 -6.33 0.05
C ARG A 259 -4.28 -6.80 1.06
N TYR A 260 -4.56 -6.45 2.30
CA TYR A 260 -3.72 -6.55 3.49
C TYR A 260 -3.47 -7.99 3.95
N LEU A 261 -2.29 -8.21 4.52
CA LEU A 261 -2.04 -9.31 5.46
C LEU A 261 -2.40 -8.84 6.87
N THR A 262 -3.51 -9.35 7.41
CA THR A 262 -3.79 -9.28 8.85
C THR A 262 -2.84 -10.22 9.59
N SER A 263 -1.99 -9.69 10.46
CA SER A 263 -1.27 -10.48 11.46
C SER A 263 -2.14 -10.71 12.68
N TYR A 264 -2.26 -11.97 13.09
CA TYR A 264 -2.34 -12.34 14.50
C TYR A 264 -0.91 -12.49 15.05
#